data_AF-A0A2V6WUS6-F1
#
_entry.id   AF-A0A2V6WUS6-F1
#
_cell.length_a   1.000
_cell.length_b   1.000
_cell.length_c   1.000
_cell.angle_alpha   90.00
_cell.angle_beta   90.00
_cell.angle_gamma   90.00
#
_symmetry.space_group_name_H-M   'P 1'
#
loop_
_entity.id
_entity.type
_entity.pdbx_description
1 polymer ?
#
loop_
_entity_poly.entity_id
_entity_poly.type
_entity_poly.pdbx_seq_one_letter_code
_entity_poly.pdbx_strand_id
1 'polypeptide(L)'
;QQINPRLIYAQVKGFGDGPYENYVSFDMIAQSVGGALSLTGTTETEPLKPGPTIGDTGTGLHCAIGILAALHQRERTGRGQHIKVAMQDAVINFSRIAFARQAVSGKAAVR
;
A
#
# COMPACT_ATOMS: atom_id res chain seq x y z
N GLN A 1 11.25 16.70 -12.82
CA GLN A 1 10.69 18.05 -12.54
C GLN A 1 11.48 19.20 -13.20
N GLN A 2 12.64 18.96 -13.84
CA GLN A 2 13.43 20.02 -14.50
C GLN A 2 12.67 20.73 -15.64
N ILE A 3 11.89 19.99 -16.44
CA ILE A 3 11.09 20.56 -17.55
C ILE A 3 9.85 21.31 -17.04
N ASN A 4 9.16 20.74 -16.04
CA ASN A 4 7.95 21.33 -15.46
C ASN A 4 8.01 21.20 -13.92
N PRO A 5 8.38 22.27 -13.19
CA PRO A 5 8.43 22.28 -11.73
C PRO A 5 7.08 22.07 -11.04
N ARG A 6 5.95 22.25 -11.76
CA ARG A 6 4.58 22.08 -11.27
C ARG A 6 4.02 20.68 -11.51
N LEU A 7 4.78 19.80 -12.18
CA LEU A 7 4.36 18.43 -12.49
C LEU A 7 4.19 17.61 -11.21
N ILE A 8 2.98 17.07 -11.05
CA ILE A 8 2.71 15.98 -10.12
C ILE A 8 2.88 14.68 -10.91
N TYR A 9 3.85 13.87 -10.50
CA TYR A 9 4.11 12.57 -11.11
C TYR A 9 3.72 11.51 -10.09
N ALA A 10 2.71 10.70 -10.42
CA ALA A 10 2.25 9.62 -9.55
C ALA A 10 2.71 8.28 -10.13
N GLN A 11 3.39 7.50 -9.30
CA GLN A 11 3.95 6.20 -9.66
C GLN A 11 3.36 5.14 -8.71
N VAL A 12 2.71 4.14 -9.30
CA VAL A 12 2.22 2.97 -8.59
C VAL A 12 3.16 1.81 -8.88
N LYS A 13 3.62 1.12 -7.83
CA LYS A 13 4.50 -0.05 -7.90
C LYS A 13 3.92 -1.19 -7.07
N GLY A 14 4.39 -2.41 -7.31
CA GLY A 14 4.08 -3.54 -6.43
C GLY A 14 4.68 -3.38 -5.04
N PHE A 15 5.98 -3.06 -5.02
CA PHE A 15 6.81 -2.92 -3.83
C PHE A 15 7.46 -1.54 -3.79
N GLY A 16 7.68 -1.04 -2.58
CA GLY A 16 8.38 0.21 -2.34
C GLY A 16 9.89 0.10 -2.61
N ASP A 17 10.62 1.17 -2.32
CA ASP A 17 12.08 1.20 -2.43
C ASP A 17 12.69 0.08 -1.55
N GLY A 18 13.57 -0.75 -2.11
CA GLY A 18 14.15 -1.87 -1.38
C GLY A 18 14.48 -3.08 -2.25
N PRO A 19 14.78 -4.25 -1.64
CA PRO A 19 15.27 -5.43 -2.35
C PRO A 19 14.26 -6.01 -3.35
N TYR A 20 12.96 -5.75 -3.16
CA TYR A 20 11.88 -6.26 -4.01
C TYR A 20 11.32 -5.22 -4.98
N GLU A 21 11.93 -4.04 -5.07
CA GLU A 21 11.39 -2.89 -5.82
C GLU A 21 11.07 -3.21 -7.30
N ASN A 22 11.82 -4.12 -7.91
CA ASN A 22 11.69 -4.50 -9.32
C ASN A 22 10.82 -5.74 -9.54
N TYR A 23 10.20 -6.28 -8.49
CA TYR A 23 9.36 -7.47 -8.62
C TYR A 23 7.97 -7.09 -9.13
N VAL A 24 7.41 -7.97 -9.97
CA VAL A 24 6.03 -7.85 -10.43
C VAL A 24 5.09 -8.20 -9.28
N SER A 25 4.04 -7.39 -9.12
CA SER A 25 2.99 -7.64 -8.14
C SER A 25 1.63 -7.49 -8.80
N PHE A 26 0.73 -8.41 -8.44
CA PHE A 26 -0.70 -8.32 -8.69
C PHE A 26 -1.42 -8.26 -7.34
N ASP A 27 -2.73 -8.03 -7.35
CA ASP A 27 -3.55 -7.94 -6.13
C ASP A 27 -3.25 -9.06 -5.12
N MET A 28 -3.25 -10.33 -5.57
CA MET A 28 -2.98 -11.47 -4.67
C MET A 28 -1.59 -11.41 -4.04
N ILE A 29 -0.58 -10.97 -4.77
CA ILE A 29 0.79 -10.84 -4.25
C ILE A 29 0.82 -9.74 -3.19
N ALA A 30 0.26 -8.57 -3.49
CA ALA A 30 0.17 -7.46 -2.54
C ALA A 30 -0.60 -7.84 -1.27
N GLN A 31 -1.75 -8.53 -1.42
CA GLN A 31 -2.53 -9.01 -0.28
C GLN A 31 -1.76 -10.02 0.57
N SER A 32 -0.99 -10.90 -0.08
CA SER A 32 -0.19 -11.91 0.62
C SER A 32 0.96 -11.27 1.40
N VAL A 33 1.78 -10.46 0.73
CA VAL A 33 2.97 -9.83 1.31
C VAL A 33 2.63 -8.66 2.26
N GLY A 34 1.41 -8.12 2.18
CA GLY A 34 0.88 -7.14 3.12
C GLY A 34 0.11 -7.76 4.29
N GLY A 35 0.08 -9.09 4.40
CA GLY A 35 -0.44 -9.82 5.55
C GLY A 35 -1.94 -10.08 5.57
N ALA A 36 -2.71 -9.55 4.61
CA ALA A 36 -4.17 -9.68 4.60
C ALA A 36 -4.64 -11.15 4.54
N LEU A 37 -3.94 -12.01 3.79
CA LEU A 37 -4.27 -13.44 3.75
C LEU A 37 -4.13 -14.11 5.12
N SER A 38 -3.07 -13.78 5.86
CA SER A 38 -2.82 -14.38 7.19
C SER A 38 -3.91 -14.06 8.21
N LEU A 39 -4.64 -12.96 7.99
CA LEU A 39 -5.69 -12.45 8.88
C LEU A 39 -7.10 -12.89 8.47
N THR A 40 -7.22 -13.66 7.37
CA THR A 40 -8.51 -13.97 6.77
C THR A 40 -8.71 -15.48 6.70
N GLY A 41 -9.88 -15.95 7.12
CA GLY A 41 -10.22 -17.37 7.27
C GLY A 41 -10.54 -17.70 8.71
N THR A 42 -10.52 -18.98 9.07
CA THR A 42 -10.70 -19.45 10.45
C THR A 42 -9.47 -20.25 10.89
N THR A 43 -9.44 -20.64 12.17
CA THR A 43 -8.41 -21.57 12.67
C THR A 43 -8.43 -22.92 11.96
N GLU A 44 -9.56 -23.31 11.40
CA GLU A 44 -9.78 -24.59 10.71
C GLU A 44 -9.39 -24.52 9.23
N THR A 45 -9.35 -23.33 8.63
CA THR A 45 -8.96 -23.15 7.23
C THR A 45 -7.49 -22.75 7.11
N GLU A 46 -6.94 -22.86 5.90
CA GLU A 46 -5.71 -22.15 5.55
C GLU A 46 -5.95 -20.63 5.44
N PRO A 47 -4.90 -19.78 5.41
CA PRO A 47 -5.03 -18.37 5.07
C PRO A 47 -5.80 -18.17 3.75
N LEU A 48 -6.86 -17.37 3.78
CA LEU A 48 -7.72 -17.14 2.62
C LEU A 48 -7.53 -15.72 2.06
N LYS A 49 -7.72 -15.56 0.75
CA LYS A 49 -7.80 -14.21 0.18
C LYS A 49 -9.13 -13.58 0.59
N PRO A 50 -9.15 -12.34 1.12
CA PRO A 50 -10.37 -11.53 1.17
C PRO A 50 -11.10 -11.54 -0.17
N GLY A 51 -12.44 -11.61 -0.14
CA GLY A 51 -13.27 -11.51 -1.35
C GLY A 51 -12.89 -10.32 -2.25
N PRO A 52 -12.87 -9.07 -1.72
CA PRO A 52 -12.48 -7.90 -2.50
C PRO A 52 -10.98 -7.88 -2.88
N THR A 53 -10.66 -7.15 -3.96
CA THR A 53 -9.31 -6.86 -4.44
C THR A 53 -8.73 -5.64 -3.73
N ILE A 54 -8.50 -5.77 -2.42
CA ILE A 54 -8.10 -4.63 -1.58
C ILE A 54 -6.68 -4.13 -1.87
N GLY A 55 -5.83 -4.95 -2.50
CA GLY A 55 -4.49 -4.53 -2.93
C GLY A 55 -4.61 -3.50 -4.04
N ASP A 56 -5.30 -3.83 -5.14
CA ASP A 56 -5.50 -2.91 -6.27
C ASP A 56 -6.29 -1.66 -5.85
N THR A 57 -7.47 -1.87 -5.24
CA THR A 57 -8.36 -0.76 -4.85
C THR A 57 -7.71 0.12 -3.79
N GLY A 58 -7.09 -0.47 -2.78
CA GLY A 58 -6.41 0.27 -1.73
C GLY A 58 -5.27 1.14 -2.26
N THR A 59 -4.46 0.59 -3.17
CA THR A 59 -3.36 1.32 -3.80
C THR A 59 -3.86 2.49 -4.63
N GLY A 60 -4.93 2.27 -5.42
CA GLY A 60 -5.57 3.33 -6.19
C GLY A 60 -6.09 4.47 -5.31
N LEU A 61 -6.75 4.14 -4.19
CA LEU A 61 -7.23 5.13 -3.23
C LEU A 61 -6.09 5.92 -2.58
N HIS A 62 -5.02 5.26 -2.14
CA HIS A 62 -3.84 5.95 -1.59
C HIS A 62 -3.17 6.87 -2.62
N CYS A 63 -3.08 6.42 -3.88
CA CYS A 63 -2.53 7.22 -4.98
C CYS A 63 -3.40 8.46 -5.24
N ALA A 64 -4.73 8.29 -5.32
CA ALA A 64 -5.66 9.40 -5.49
C ALA A 64 -5.57 10.42 -4.33
N ILE A 65 -5.51 9.94 -3.08
CA ILE A 65 -5.33 10.80 -1.90
C ILE A 65 -3.99 11.55 -1.98
N GLY A 66 -2.90 10.88 -2.35
CA GLY A 66 -1.60 11.51 -2.55
C GLY A 66 -1.61 12.59 -3.63
N ILE A 67 -2.33 12.35 -4.74
CA ILE A 67 -2.50 13.34 -5.81
C ILE A 67 -3.28 14.55 -5.31
N LEU A 68 -4.39 14.35 -4.60
CA LEU A 68 -5.18 15.44 -4.02
C LEU A 68 -4.36 16.26 -3.01
N ALA A 69 -3.57 15.60 -2.17
CA ALA A 69 -2.67 16.27 -1.22
C ALA A 69 -1.59 17.08 -1.94
N ALA A 70 -0.98 16.54 -2.99
CA ALA A 70 0.02 17.24 -3.80
C ALA A 70 -0.59 18.43 -4.57
N LEU A 71 -1.82 18.30 -5.07
CA LEU A 71 -2.55 19.42 -5.68
C LEU A 71 -2.76 20.55 -4.68
N HIS A 72 -3.25 20.23 -3.48
CA HIS A 72 -3.45 21.21 -2.41
C HIS A 72 -2.14 21.89 -1.97
N GLN A 73 -1.06 21.11 -1.83
CA GLN A 73 0.27 21.63 -1.50
C GLN A 73 0.83 22.53 -2.62
N ARG A 74 0.56 22.19 -3.88
CA ARG A 74 1.00 22.97 -5.05
C ARG A 74 0.35 24.34 -5.10
N GLU A 75 -0.88 24.51 -4.63
CA GLU A 75 -1.55 25.82 -4.56
C GLU A 75 -0.78 26.81 -3.67
N ARG A 76 -0.17 26.33 -2.59
CA ARG A 76 0.60 27.19 -1.66
C ARG A 76 2.04 27.40 -2.07
N THR A 77 2.66 26.40 -2.69
CA THR A 77 4.12 26.40 -2.95
C THR A 77 4.49 26.63 -4.40
N GLY A 78 3.52 26.51 -5.31
CA GLY A 78 3.77 26.53 -6.75
C GLY A 78 4.54 25.32 -7.28
N ARG A 79 4.82 24.29 -6.47
CA ARG A 79 5.64 23.12 -6.86
C ARG A 79 4.82 21.83 -6.87
N GLY A 80 5.08 20.97 -7.85
CA GLY A 80 4.53 19.61 -7.87
C GLY A 80 5.37 18.63 -7.01
N GLN A 81 4.94 17.38 -6.94
CA GLN A 81 5.61 16.31 -6.18
C GLN A 81 5.67 15.00 -6.98
N HIS A 82 6.64 14.15 -6.64
CA HIS A 82 6.67 12.76 -7.06
C HIS A 82 6.03 11.90 -5.97
N ILE A 83 4.87 11.34 -6.26
CA ILE A 83 4.11 10.48 -5.37
C ILE A 83 4.45 9.04 -5.73
N LYS A 84 4.95 8.27 -4.77
CA LYS A 84 5.22 6.84 -4.91
C LYS A 84 4.30 6.08 -3.97
N VAL A 85 3.57 5.13 -4.52
CA VAL A 85 2.69 4.23 -3.76
C VAL A 85 3.01 2.80 -4.12
N ALA A 86 3.23 1.96 -3.11
CA ALA A 86 3.42 0.54 -3.27
C ALA A 86 2.16 -0.24 -2.87
N MET A 87 1.83 -1.28 -3.62
CA MET A 87 0.68 -2.13 -3.32
C MET A 87 0.82 -2.85 -1.98
N GLN A 88 2.02 -3.34 -1.67
CA GLN A 88 2.31 -3.94 -0.37
C GLN A 88 2.02 -2.97 0.77
N ASP A 89 2.50 -1.73 0.67
CA ASP A 89 2.34 -0.71 1.72
C ASP A 89 0.87 -0.37 1.97
N ALA A 90 0.06 -0.30 0.89
CA ALA A 90 -1.38 -0.06 1.00
C ALA A 90 -2.08 -1.19 1.78
N VAL A 91 -1.72 -2.45 1.53
CA VAL A 91 -2.27 -3.59 2.27
C VAL A 91 -1.76 -3.62 3.70
N ILE A 92 -0.48 -3.33 3.96
CA ILE A 92 0.07 -3.20 5.32
C ILE A 92 -0.72 -2.16 6.10
N ASN A 93 -1.08 -1.03 5.48
CA ASN A 93 -1.91 -0.01 6.11
C ASN A 93 -3.28 -0.56 6.55
N PHE A 94 -3.94 -1.36 5.71
CA PHE A 94 -5.20 -2.01 6.07
C PHE A 94 -5.01 -3.03 7.22
N SER A 95 -3.87 -3.73 7.23
CA SER A 95 -3.50 -4.72 8.25
C SER A 95 -2.83 -4.13 9.50
N ARG A 96 -2.66 -2.80 9.61
CA ARG A 96 -1.82 -2.13 10.63
C ARG A 96 -2.07 -2.54 12.08
N ILE A 97 -3.32 -2.84 12.44
CA ILE A 97 -3.68 -3.22 13.81
C ILE A 97 -3.13 -4.60 14.17
N ALA A 98 -3.15 -5.54 13.22
CA ALA A 98 -2.58 -6.86 13.42
C ALA A 98 -1.05 -6.79 13.55
N PHE A 99 -0.39 -5.99 12.71
CA PHE A 99 1.05 -5.74 12.81
C PHE A 99 1.42 -5.08 14.14
N ALA A 100 0.65 -4.07 14.59
CA ALA A 100 0.87 -3.43 15.88
C ALA A 100 0.73 -4.43 17.05
N ARG A 101 -0.29 -5.31 17.01
CA ARG A 101 -0.48 -6.36 18.01
C ARG A 101 0.69 -7.35 18.02
N GLN A 102 1.17 -7.75 16.85
CA GLN A 102 2.34 -8.63 16.74
C GLN A 102 3.60 -7.97 17.29
N ALA A 103 3.83 -6.69 16.98
CA ALA A 103 4.97 -5.93 17.49
C ALA A 103 4.99 -5.85 19.02
N VAL A 104 3.83 -5.69 19.66
CA VAL A 104 3.72 -5.61 21.13
C VAL A 104 3.83 -6.99 21.79
N SER A 105 3.21 -8.03 21.20
CA SER A 105 3.10 -9.35 21.84
C SER A 105 4.20 -10.34 21.45
N GLY A 106 4.94 -10.07 20.38
CA GLY A 106 5.87 -11.03 19.75
C GLY A 106 5.19 -12.23 19.09
N LYS A 107 3.85 -12.31 19.10
CA LYS A 107 3.05 -13.41 18.56
C LYS A 107 2.29 -12.97 17.32
N ALA A 108 2.16 -13.87 16.35
CA ALA A 108 1.33 -13.61 15.16
C ALA A 108 -0.10 -13.22 15.58
N ALA A 109 -0.70 -12.29 14.84
CA ALA A 109 -2.09 -11.93 15.07
C ALA A 109 -2.98 -13.15 14.81
N VAL A 110 -3.97 -13.34 15.69
CA VAL A 110 -4.93 -14.44 15.56
C VAL A 110 -5.94 -14.08 14.47
N ARG A 111 -6.16 -15.03 13.57
CA ARG A 111 -7.24 -15.04 12.58
C ARG A 111 -8.57 -15.44 13.23
#